data_AF-A0A6N8X768-F1
#
_entry.id   AF-A0A6N8X768-F1
#
_cell.length_a   1.000
_cell.length_b   1.000
_cell.length_c   1.000
_cell.angle_alpha   90.00
_cell.angle_beta   90.00
_cell.angle_gamma   90.00
#
_symmetry.space_group_name_H-M   'P 1'
#
loop_
_entity.id
_entity.type
_entity.pdbx_description
1 polymer ?
#
loop_
_entity_poly.entity_id
_entity_poly.type
_entity_poly.pdbx_seq_one_letter_code
_entity_poly.pdbx_strand_id
1 'polypeptide(L)'
;MFDLDAELRRWREHHEPTSSLSPRELDELEDHLRARIDLLLETDAALAPEQAFAAARQELGKSAALSSEFAKSGKPRWRKLLVAGWAMYAVSFFLPVTHDFYWGAGPGARQGILWGWQAPIGALLAAGDGGFWQSLMRVLSGLSNALALATFLKLNGSRPPKS
;
A
#
# COMPACT_ATOMS: atom_id res chain seq x y z
N MET A 1 -5.75 -21.96 -40.91
CA MET A 1 -6.44 -21.00 -40.01
C MET A 1 -5.84 -21.20 -38.64
N PHE A 2 -5.31 -20.16 -38.01
CA PHE A 2 -4.74 -20.27 -36.67
C PHE A 2 -5.86 -20.52 -35.66
N ASP A 3 -5.69 -21.54 -34.82
CA ASP A 3 -6.65 -21.90 -33.77
C ASP A 3 -6.08 -21.46 -32.42
N LEU A 4 -6.56 -20.31 -31.96
CA LEU A 4 -6.11 -19.67 -30.73
C LEU A 4 -6.41 -20.53 -29.50
N ASP A 5 -7.57 -21.19 -29.46
CA ASP A 5 -7.98 -22.03 -28.33
C ASP A 5 -7.13 -23.30 -28.23
N ALA A 6 -6.73 -23.86 -29.38
CA ALA A 6 -5.81 -24.99 -29.42
C ALA A 6 -4.41 -24.60 -28.93
N GLU A 7 -3.90 -23.41 -29.30
CA GLU A 7 -2.59 -22.93 -28.82
C GLU A 7 -2.60 -22.54 -27.35
N LEU A 8 -3.68 -21.93 -26.84
CA LEU A 8 -3.83 -21.65 -25.41
C LEU A 8 -3.82 -22.92 -24.56
N ARG A 9 -4.51 -23.97 -25.02
CA ARG A 9 -4.53 -25.26 -24.33
C ARG A 9 -3.14 -25.89 -24.27
N ARG A 10 -2.40 -25.89 -25.38
CA ARG A 10 -1.01 -26.38 -25.41
C ARG A 10 -0.09 -25.56 -24.51
N TRP A 11 -0.28 -24.25 -24.47
CA TRP A 11 0.44 -23.39 -23.54
C TRP A 11 0.15 -23.78 -22.08
N ARG A 12 -1.12 -23.97 -21.72
CA ARG A 12 -1.55 -24.40 -20.39
C ARG A 12 -0.94 -25.77 -20.01
N GLU A 13 -1.04 -26.75 -20.89
CA GLU A 13 -0.46 -28.10 -20.71
C GLU A 13 1.06 -28.08 -20.54
N HIS A 14 1.76 -27.11 -21.12
CA HIS A 14 3.21 -26.96 -20.94
C HIS A 14 3.58 -26.34 -19.58
N HIS A 15 2.73 -25.46 -19.06
CA HIS A 15 2.95 -24.73 -17.81
C HIS A 15 2.44 -25.47 -16.56
N GLU A 16 1.44 -26.36 -16.69
CA GLU A 16 0.88 -27.15 -15.59
C GLU A 16 1.89 -28.10 -14.92
N PRO A 17 2.77 -28.84 -15.65
CA PRO A 17 3.75 -29.75 -15.03
C PRO A 17 5.01 -29.04 -14.53
N THR A 18 5.33 -27.88 -15.12
CA THR A 18 6.66 -27.24 -14.98
C THR A 18 6.65 -26.08 -13.97
N SER A 19 5.48 -25.51 -13.68
CA SER A 19 5.36 -24.33 -12.83
C SER A 19 4.92 -24.69 -11.41
N SER A 20 5.49 -24.01 -10.42
CA SER A 20 5.03 -24.09 -9.02
C SER A 20 3.71 -23.32 -8.79
N LEU A 21 2.94 -23.08 -9.86
CA LEU A 21 1.75 -22.26 -9.83
C LEU A 21 0.56 -23.14 -9.44
N SER A 22 -0.30 -22.60 -8.59
CA SER A 22 -1.59 -23.20 -8.30
C SER A 22 -2.50 -23.16 -9.55
N PRO A 23 -3.51 -24.04 -9.64
CA PRO A 23 -4.45 -24.04 -10.76
C PRO A 23 -5.13 -22.67 -11.00
N ARG A 24 -5.41 -21.94 -9.91
CA ARG A 24 -6.00 -20.60 -9.96
C ARG A 24 -5.05 -19.57 -10.56
N GLU A 25 -3.78 -19.59 -10.20
CA GLU A 25 -2.77 -18.68 -10.77
C GLU A 25 -2.58 -18.96 -12.27
N LEU A 26 -2.72 -20.22 -12.70
CA LEU A 26 -2.69 -20.59 -14.11
C LEU A 26 -3.90 -20.05 -14.88
N ASP A 27 -5.11 -20.10 -14.29
CA ASP A 27 -6.31 -19.48 -14.87
C ASP A 27 -6.15 -17.96 -15.02
N GLU A 28 -5.65 -17.27 -13.99
CA GLU A 28 -5.42 -15.83 -14.02
C GLU A 28 -4.38 -15.44 -15.10
N LEU A 29 -3.34 -16.25 -15.30
CA LEU A 29 -2.36 -16.02 -16.38
C LEU A 29 -2.95 -16.27 -17.77
N GLU A 30 -3.83 -17.26 -17.92
CA GLU A 30 -4.53 -17.51 -19.19
C GLU A 30 -5.45 -16.35 -19.55
N ASP A 31 -6.20 -15.82 -18.58
CA ASP A 31 -7.06 -14.65 -18.77
C ASP A 31 -6.24 -13.41 -19.17
N HIS A 32 -5.09 -13.20 -18.52
CA HIS A 32 -4.17 -12.13 -18.91
C HIS A 32 -3.59 -12.31 -20.32
N LEU A 33 -3.27 -13.55 -20.71
CA LEU A 33 -2.79 -13.86 -22.05
C LEU A 33 -3.86 -13.53 -23.10
N ARG A 34 -5.11 -13.94 -22.89
CA ARG A 34 -6.23 -13.61 -23.80
C ARG A 34 -6.44 -12.11 -23.92
N ALA A 35 -6.55 -11.42 -22.79
CA ALA A 35 -6.75 -9.98 -22.77
C ALA A 35 -5.63 -9.23 -23.53
N ARG A 36 -4.39 -9.72 -23.46
CA ARG A 36 -3.27 -9.12 -24.20
C ARG A 36 -3.34 -9.38 -25.70
N ILE A 37 -3.78 -10.56 -26.11
CA ILE A 37 -3.96 -10.92 -27.52
C ILE A 37 -5.06 -10.08 -28.14
N ASP A 38 -6.20 -9.96 -27.47
CA ASP A 38 -7.33 -9.14 -27.93
C ASP A 38 -6.90 -7.69 -28.11
N LEU A 39 -6.19 -7.13 -27.12
CA LEU A 39 -5.67 -5.76 -27.20
C LEU A 39 -4.71 -5.57 -28.39
N LEU A 40 -3.85 -6.53 -28.68
CA LEU A 40 -2.92 -6.46 -29.81
C LEU A 40 -3.66 -6.50 -31.16
N LEU A 41 -4.69 -7.34 -31.27
CA LEU A 41 -5.52 -7.44 -32.46
C LEU A 41 -6.40 -6.21 -32.68
N GLU A 42 -6.89 -5.60 -31.60
CA GLU A 42 -7.63 -4.33 -31.64
C GLU A 42 -6.74 -3.14 -32.03
N THR A 43 -5.48 -3.15 -31.56
CA THR A 43 -4.54 -2.04 -31.80
C THR A 43 -3.92 -2.10 -33.20
N ASP A 44 -3.71 -3.29 -33.75
CA ASP A 44 -3.12 -3.49 -35.07
C ASP A 44 -3.94 -4.49 -35.90
N ALA A 45 -4.82 -3.95 -36.74
CA ALA A 45 -5.69 -4.73 -37.62
C ALA A 45 -4.92 -5.52 -38.71
N ALA A 46 -3.65 -5.22 -38.96
CA ALA A 46 -2.81 -5.98 -39.89
C ALA A 46 -2.04 -7.13 -39.20
N LEU A 47 -2.09 -7.19 -37.87
CA LEU A 47 -1.40 -8.20 -37.09
C LEU A 47 -2.12 -9.55 -37.19
N ALA A 48 -1.39 -10.58 -37.61
CA ALA A 48 -1.95 -11.92 -37.64
C ALA A 48 -2.14 -12.47 -36.20
N PRO A 49 -3.22 -13.23 -35.92
CA PRO A 49 -3.47 -13.84 -34.60
C PRO A 49 -2.29 -14.65 -34.03
N GLU A 50 -1.54 -15.34 -34.89
CA GLU A 50 -0.33 -16.07 -34.51
C GLU A 50 0.78 -15.15 -33.97
N GLN A 51 0.96 -13.98 -34.59
CA GLN A 51 1.95 -12.99 -34.18
C GLN A 51 1.53 -12.31 -32.86
N ALA A 52 0.25 -12.03 -32.71
CA ALA A 52 -0.32 -11.51 -31.46
C ALA A 52 -0.11 -12.50 -30.29
N PHE A 53 -0.39 -13.78 -30.51
CA PHE A 53 -0.15 -14.84 -29.52
C PHE A 53 1.34 -14.96 -29.16
N ALA A 54 2.23 -14.96 -30.14
CA ALA A 54 3.67 -15.04 -29.91
C ALA A 54 4.21 -13.84 -29.10
N ALA A 55 3.76 -12.63 -29.44
CA ALA A 55 4.14 -11.41 -28.74
C ALA A 55 3.62 -11.40 -27.29
N ALA A 56 2.34 -11.73 -27.09
CA ALA A 56 1.72 -11.79 -25.76
C ALA A 56 2.41 -12.83 -24.85
N ARG A 57 2.72 -14.02 -25.38
CA ARG A 57 3.45 -15.06 -24.64
C ARG A 57 4.86 -14.62 -24.24
N GLN A 58 5.56 -13.90 -25.12
CA GLN A 58 6.90 -13.38 -24.82
C GLN A 58 6.87 -12.33 -23.69
N GLU A 59 5.84 -11.48 -23.67
CA GLU A 59 5.65 -10.48 -22.62
C GLU A 59 5.30 -11.12 -21.27
N LEU A 60 4.39 -12.10 -21.29
CA LEU A 60 4.00 -12.86 -20.10
C LEU A 60 5.18 -13.64 -19.48
N GLY A 61 6.03 -14.25 -20.31
CA GLY A 61 7.22 -14.95 -19.83
C GLY A 61 8.23 -14.03 -19.13
N LYS A 62 8.39 -12.79 -19.61
CA LYS A 62 9.25 -11.78 -18.96
C LYS A 62 8.68 -11.31 -17.62
N SER A 63 7.37 -11.05 -17.55
CA SER A 63 6.72 -10.60 -16.32
C SER A 63 6.65 -11.69 -15.26
N ALA A 64 6.36 -12.94 -15.65
CA ALA A 64 6.37 -14.09 -14.75
C ALA A 64 7.77 -14.38 -14.19
N ALA A 65 8.81 -14.35 -15.04
CA ALA A 65 10.20 -14.48 -14.59
C ALA A 65 10.57 -13.41 -13.56
N LEU A 66 10.21 -12.15 -13.84
CA LEU A 66 10.44 -11.03 -12.92
C LEU A 66 9.72 -11.22 -11.58
N SER A 67 8.45 -11.64 -11.59
CA SER A 67 7.67 -11.95 -10.39
C SER A 67 8.32 -13.06 -9.56
N SER A 68 8.83 -14.11 -10.22
CA SER A 68 9.51 -15.22 -9.56
C SER A 68 10.80 -14.80 -8.84
N GLU A 69 11.54 -13.83 -9.38
CA GLU A 69 12.74 -13.27 -8.74
C GLU A 69 12.41 -12.41 -7.51
N PHE A 70 11.31 -11.65 -7.56
CA PHE A 70 10.80 -10.92 -6.40
C PHE A 70 10.29 -11.85 -5.30
N ALA A 71 9.62 -12.95 -5.66
CA ALA A 71 9.14 -13.97 -4.73
C ALA A 71 10.30 -14.72 -4.05
N LYS A 72 11.35 -15.07 -4.81
CA LYS A 72 12.52 -15.82 -4.31
C LYS A 72 13.41 -14.99 -3.38
N SER A 73 13.31 -13.66 -3.43
CA SER A 73 14.13 -12.72 -2.64
C SER A 73 13.43 -12.22 -1.35
N GLY A 74 12.18 -12.60 -1.11
CA GLY A 74 11.29 -11.92 -0.17
C GLY A 74 11.30 -12.43 1.27
N LYS A 75 12.38 -12.25 2.05
CA LYS A 75 12.18 -12.03 3.50
C LYS A 75 11.69 -10.58 3.65
N PRO A 76 10.42 -10.33 3.96
CA PRO A 76 9.89 -9.00 3.75
C PRO A 76 10.46 -8.05 4.79
N ARG A 77 11.41 -7.19 4.38
CA ARG A 77 12.06 -6.21 5.26
C ARG A 77 11.03 -5.27 5.91
N TRP A 78 9.87 -5.10 5.29
CA TRP A 78 8.73 -4.37 5.85
C TRP A 78 8.20 -4.96 7.16
N ARG A 79 8.25 -6.29 7.36
CA ARG A 79 7.82 -6.91 8.62
C ARG A 79 8.71 -6.46 9.79
N LYS A 80 10.02 -6.36 9.55
CA LYS A 80 10.98 -5.86 10.55
C LYS A 80 10.74 -4.38 10.87
N LEU A 81 10.45 -3.56 9.86
CA LEU A 81 10.10 -2.15 10.04
C LEU A 81 8.79 -1.98 10.79
N LEU A 82 7.79 -2.81 10.50
CA LEU A 82 6.51 -2.80 11.20
C LEU A 82 6.69 -3.18 12.68
N VAL A 83 7.43 -4.25 12.97
CA VAL A 83 7.76 -4.65 14.35
C VAL A 83 8.53 -3.55 15.08
N ALA A 84 9.51 -2.92 14.42
CA ALA A 84 10.24 -1.79 15.00
C ALA A 84 9.34 -0.58 15.28
N GLY A 85 8.41 -0.26 14.37
CA GLY A 85 7.41 0.78 14.57
C GLY A 85 6.49 0.51 15.74
N TRP A 86 5.98 -0.72 15.86
CA TRP A 86 5.17 -1.16 17.01
C TRP A 86 5.96 -1.11 18.33
N ALA A 87 7.24 -1.48 18.31
CA ALA A 87 8.10 -1.39 19.50
C ALA A 87 8.32 0.07 19.93
N MET A 88 8.61 1.00 19.00
CA MET A 88 8.73 2.42 19.34
C MET A 88 7.41 3.01 19.85
N TYR A 89 6.27 2.60 19.28
CA TYR A 89 4.96 2.99 19.76
C TYR A 89 4.67 2.47 21.17
N ALA A 90 5.04 1.23 21.49
CA ALA A 90 4.91 0.70 22.85
C ALA A 90 5.82 1.45 23.83
N VAL A 91 7.05 1.78 23.44
CA VAL A 91 8.00 2.54 24.28
C VAL A 91 7.49 3.96 24.58
N SER A 92 6.79 4.61 23.63
CA SER A 92 6.23 5.96 23.86
C SER A 92 5.16 6.01 24.96
N PHE A 93 4.50 4.89 25.28
CA PHE A 93 3.55 4.80 26.40
C PHE A 93 4.23 4.86 27.78
N PHE A 94 5.51 4.51 27.87
CA PHE A 94 6.27 4.45 29.12
C PHE A 94 7.25 5.61 29.28
N LEU A 95 7.41 6.44 28.25
CA LEU A 95 8.19 7.68 28.36
C LEU A 95 7.42 8.69 29.22
N PRO A 96 8.04 9.27 30.25
CA PRO A 96 7.42 10.33 31.05
C PRO A 96 7.28 11.58 30.19
N VAL A 97 6.06 12.11 30.09
CA VAL A 97 5.79 13.38 29.41
C VAL A 97 5.75 14.46 30.49
N THR A 98 6.76 15.33 30.52
CA THR A 98 6.69 16.58 31.28
C THR A 98 5.82 17.56 30.50
N HIS A 99 4.54 17.65 30.84
CA HIS A 99 3.68 18.69 30.31
C HIS A 99 3.57 19.81 31.34
N ASP A 100 3.93 21.04 30.96
CA ASP A 100 3.48 22.21 31.72
C ASP A 100 1.97 22.30 31.52
N PHE A 101 1.19 21.82 32.49
CA PHE A 101 -0.27 21.77 32.42
C PHE A 101 -0.85 23.20 32.43
N TYR A 102 -0.82 23.89 31.30
CA TYR A 102 -1.43 25.20 31.12
C TYR A 102 -2.92 25.05 30.81
N TRP A 103 -3.72 24.75 31.83
CA TRP A 103 -5.16 25.04 31.78
C TRP A 103 -5.64 25.70 33.08
N GLY A 104 -5.68 27.03 33.06
CA GLY A 104 -6.79 27.79 33.68
C GLY A 104 -6.97 27.81 35.20
N ALA A 105 -5.93 27.67 36.04
CA ALA A 105 -6.12 27.85 37.48
C ALA A 105 -4.91 28.45 38.21
N GLY A 106 -4.84 29.79 38.28
CA GLY A 106 -4.12 30.56 39.30
C GLY A 106 -2.61 30.30 39.51
N PRO A 107 -1.95 31.12 40.35
CA PRO A 107 -0.56 30.89 40.74
C PRO A 107 -0.50 29.70 41.72
N GLY A 108 -0.42 28.48 41.19
CA GLY A 108 -0.34 27.26 42.01
C GLY A 108 -0.23 25.94 41.27
N ALA A 109 0.10 25.94 39.97
CA ALA A 109 0.25 24.71 39.19
C ALA A 109 1.36 23.82 39.77
N ARG A 110 0.99 22.72 40.42
CA ARG A 110 1.95 21.70 40.88
C ARG A 110 2.46 20.93 39.68
N GLN A 111 3.79 20.91 39.52
CA GLN A 111 4.47 20.05 38.55
C GLN A 111 4.21 18.58 38.91
N GLY A 112 3.69 17.80 37.96
CA GLY A 112 3.45 16.38 38.12
C GLY A 112 3.93 15.61 36.89
N ILE A 113 4.52 14.44 37.11
CA ILE A 113 4.93 13.53 36.03
C ILE A 113 3.71 12.69 35.66
N LEU A 114 3.21 12.85 34.43
CA LEU A 114 2.25 11.92 33.84
C LEU A 114 3.00 10.93 32.95
N TRP A 115 2.74 9.65 33.16
CA TRP A 115 3.25 8.60 32.29
C TRP A 115 2.46 8.63 30.97
N GLY A 116 3.07 8.30 29.83
CA GLY A 116 2.43 8.40 28.50
C GLY A 116 1.06 7.71 28.41
N TRP A 117 0.85 6.60 29.12
CA TRP A 117 -0.46 5.91 29.20
C TRP A 117 -1.52 6.64 30.02
N GLN A 118 -1.12 7.52 30.95
CA GLN A 118 -2.02 8.31 31.80
C GLN A 118 -2.50 9.59 31.11
N ALA A 119 -1.75 10.12 30.15
CA ALA A 119 -2.12 11.33 29.41
C ALA A 119 -3.51 11.27 28.74
N PRO A 120 -3.87 10.19 27.98
CA PRO A 120 -5.21 10.08 27.42
C PRO A 120 -6.30 9.85 28.47
N ILE A 121 -6.00 9.19 29.59
CA ILE A 121 -6.94 8.98 30.70
C ILE A 121 -7.19 10.29 31.44
N GLY A 122 -6.15 11.10 31.67
CA GLY A 122 -6.27 12.45 32.23
C GLY A 122 -7.08 13.37 31.32
N ALA A 123 -6.86 13.31 30.00
CA ALA A 123 -7.68 14.03 29.02
C ALA A 123 -9.15 13.54 28.99
N LEU A 124 -9.39 12.24 29.18
CA LEU A 124 -10.72 11.65 29.22
C LEU A 124 -11.49 11.99 30.50
N LEU A 125 -10.81 11.98 31.65
CA LEU A 125 -11.40 12.34 32.96
C LEU A 125 -11.58 13.85 33.11
N ALA A 126 -10.73 14.67 32.51
CA ALA A 126 -10.91 16.12 32.41
C ALA A 126 -12.03 16.52 31.42
N ALA A 127 -12.46 15.60 30.55
CA ALA A 127 -13.52 15.81 29.58
C ALA A 127 -14.94 15.58 30.13
N GLY A 128 -15.13 15.67 31.45
CA GLY A 128 -16.42 15.64 32.13
C GLY A 128 -17.45 16.67 31.60
N ASP A 129 -17.00 17.73 30.92
CA ASP A 129 -17.88 18.80 30.40
C ASP A 129 -17.91 18.89 28.85
N GLY A 130 -17.73 17.79 28.12
CA GLY A 130 -17.94 17.75 26.66
C GLY A 130 -16.70 18.00 25.78
N GLY A 131 -15.50 17.94 26.35
CA GLY A 131 -14.23 18.21 25.66
C GLY A 131 -13.65 17.06 24.81
N PHE A 132 -14.10 15.82 25.02
CA PHE A 132 -13.58 14.64 24.31
C PHE A 132 -13.84 14.74 22.80
N TRP A 133 -15.08 15.03 22.42
CA TRP A 133 -15.47 15.15 21.01
C TRP A 133 -14.78 16.32 20.32
N GLN A 134 -14.55 17.44 21.01
CA GLN A 134 -13.82 18.59 20.44
C GLN A 134 -12.34 18.29 20.23
N SER A 135 -11.71 17.59 21.18
CA SER A 135 -10.29 17.21 21.08
C SER A 135 -10.09 16.20 19.96
N LEU A 136 -10.98 15.21 19.84
CA LEU A 136 -10.99 14.25 18.74
C LEU A 136 -11.15 14.96 17.38
N MET A 137 -12.11 15.87 17.26
CA MET A 137 -12.35 16.59 16.01
C MET A 137 -11.18 17.52 15.61
N ARG A 138 -10.46 18.11 16.57
CA ARG A 138 -9.25 18.91 16.27
C ARG A 138 -8.10 18.06 15.77
N VAL A 139 -7.88 16.88 16.34
CA VAL A 139 -6.86 15.94 15.86
C VAL A 139 -7.20 15.46 14.44
N LEU A 140 -8.46 15.06 14.22
CA LEU A 140 -8.92 14.63 12.90
C LEU A 140 -8.84 15.76 11.86
N SER A 141 -9.19 17.00 12.23
CA SER A 141 -9.07 18.17 11.35
C SER A 141 -7.60 18.52 11.05
N GLY A 142 -6.71 18.45 12.05
CA GLY A 142 -5.28 18.65 11.85
C GLY A 142 -4.67 17.62 10.89
N LEU A 143 -5.06 16.35 11.04
CA LEU A 143 -4.64 15.28 10.13
C LEU A 143 -5.18 15.49 8.70
N SER A 144 -6.45 15.88 8.57
CA SER A 144 -7.07 16.20 7.27
C SER A 144 -6.35 17.36 6.55
N ASN A 145 -6.05 18.44 7.27
CA ASN A 145 -5.36 19.60 6.72
C ASN A 145 -3.91 19.30 6.34
N ALA A 146 -3.20 18.49 7.14
CA ALA A 146 -1.85 18.04 6.82
C ALA A 146 -1.84 17.15 5.56
N LEU A 147 -2.84 16.28 5.41
CA LEU A 147 -3.00 15.43 4.23
C LEU A 147 -3.31 16.25 2.98
N ALA A 148 -4.19 17.25 3.09
CA ALA A 148 -4.53 18.16 2.00
C ALA A 148 -3.32 18.99 1.55
N LEU A 149 -2.52 19.50 2.51
CA LEU A 149 -1.30 20.25 2.23
C LEU A 149 -0.22 19.36 1.56
N ALA A 150 -0.02 18.14 2.06
CA ALA A 150 0.89 17.18 1.46
C ALA A 150 0.49 16.81 0.03
N THR A 151 -0.82 16.64 -0.21
CA THR A 151 -1.37 16.36 -1.54
C THR A 151 -1.19 17.56 -2.48
N PHE A 152 -1.46 18.78 -1.99
CA PHE A 152 -1.27 20.01 -2.74
C PHE A 152 0.21 20.24 -3.12
N LEU A 153 1.13 20.03 -2.18
CA LEU A 153 2.58 20.14 -2.43
C LEU A 153 3.08 19.09 -3.43
N LYS A 154 2.56 17.86 -3.37
CA LYS A 154 2.89 16.79 -4.32
C LYS A 154 2.39 17.08 -5.74
N LEU A 155 1.19 17.68 -5.86
CA LEU A 155 0.64 18.10 -7.14
C LEU A 155 1.37 19.32 -7.72
N ASN A 156 1.76 20.29 -6.87
CA ASN A 156 2.45 21.50 -7.32
C ASN A 156 3.96 21.29 -7.58
N GLY A 157 4.56 20.24 -7.00
CA GLY A 157 5.95 19.82 -7.27
C GLY A 157 6.15 19.07 -8.60
N SER A 158 5.08 18.82 -9.36
CA SER A 158 5.11 18.07 -10.63
C SER A 158 5.16 18.98 -11.87
N ARG A 159 5.86 20.13 -11.80
CA ARG A 159 6.16 20.93 -13.01
C ARG A 159 7.52 20.49 -13.59
N PRO A 160 7.58 19.93 -14.81
CA PRO A 160 8.87 19.65 -15.44
C PRO A 160 9.57 20.97 -15.81
N PRO A 161 10.91 21.05 -15.73
CA PRO A 161 11.65 22.21 -16.20
C PRO A 161 11.80 22.13 -17.72
N LYS A 162 11.28 23.13 -18.44
CA LYS A 162 11.67 23.47 -19.82
C LYS A 162 11.48 24.98 -19.97
N SER A 163 12.56 25.75 -20.04
CA SER A 163 13.46 26.01 -21.19
C SER A 163 13.05 27.31 -21.86
#